data_AF-A0A5Q0GX79-F1
#
_entry.id   AF-A0A5Q0GX79-F1
#
_cell.length_a   1.000
_cell.length_b   1.000
_cell.length_c   1.000
_cell.angle_alpha   90.00
_cell.angle_beta   90.00
_cell.angle_gamma   90.00
#
_symmetry.space_group_name_H-M   'P 1'
#
loop_
_entity.id
_entity.type
_entity.pdbx_description
1 polymer ?
#
loop_
_entity_poly.entity_id
_entity_poly.type
_entity_poly.pdbx_seq_one_letter_code
_entity_poly.pdbx_strand_id
1 'polypeptide(L)'
;MAKRKFALFASAAAVAALLTMTLSAPASASSSASDAPADRYAGGPATTAVDAEFNQAVAGTPPSGLPCVSTTGATACFEANGDKWWVRDTAADSASAEAFWENYRGGSLYRTGVCRNSLGNGKWGVCNKNYYEDSGLRWSACVYDASAGTLIRCSQWYP
;
A
#
# COMPACT_ATOMS: atom_id res chain seq x y z
N MET A 1 -14.51 -32.81 -31.16
CA MET A 1 -15.93 -32.44 -31.00
C MET A 1 -16.52 -33.22 -29.84
N ALA A 2 -16.82 -32.56 -28.72
CA ALA A 2 -17.63 -33.11 -27.64
C ALA A 2 -18.44 -31.96 -27.03
N LYS A 3 -19.76 -31.98 -27.26
CA LYS A 3 -20.73 -31.01 -26.72
C LYS A 3 -21.02 -31.37 -25.27
N ARG A 4 -20.85 -30.43 -24.34
CA ARG A 4 -21.54 -30.48 -23.03
C ARG A 4 -22.24 -29.14 -22.78
N LYS A 5 -23.57 -29.25 -22.78
CA LYS A 5 -24.54 -28.19 -22.50
C LYS A 5 -24.56 -27.98 -20.99
N PHE A 6 -24.36 -26.75 -20.52
CA PHE A 6 -24.71 -26.37 -19.15
C PHE A 6 -26.03 -25.62 -19.18
N ALA A 7 -26.99 -26.15 -18.43
CA ALA A 7 -28.34 -25.65 -18.30
C ALA A 7 -28.36 -24.37 -17.46
N LEU A 8 -29.11 -23.37 -17.93
CA LEU A 8 -29.57 -22.25 -17.11
C LEU A 8 -30.55 -22.76 -16.06
N PHE A 9 -30.36 -22.33 -14.81
CA PHE A 9 -31.42 -22.28 -13.82
C PHE A 9 -31.62 -20.82 -13.41
N ALA A 10 -32.75 -20.26 -13.85
CA ALA A 10 -33.32 -19.04 -13.29
C ALA A 10 -34.10 -19.41 -12.02
N SER A 11 -34.06 -18.57 -10.99
CA SER A 11 -35.22 -18.29 -10.13
C SER A 11 -34.96 -17.06 -9.27
N ALA A 12 -35.90 -16.12 -9.37
CA ALA A 12 -36.02 -14.92 -8.58
C ALA A 12 -36.60 -15.22 -7.18
N ALA A 13 -36.29 -14.38 -6.20
CA ALA A 13 -37.24 -13.96 -5.17
C ALA A 13 -36.66 -12.77 -4.40
N ALA A 14 -37.28 -11.61 -4.57
CA ALA A 14 -37.13 -10.48 -3.67
C ALA A 14 -37.84 -10.80 -2.34
N VAL A 15 -37.19 -10.57 -1.21
CA VAL A 15 -37.84 -10.45 0.09
C VAL A 15 -37.36 -9.16 0.73
N ALA A 16 -38.18 -8.12 0.58
CA ALA A 16 -38.10 -6.92 1.40
C ALA A 16 -38.75 -7.24 2.75
N ALA A 17 -37.97 -7.11 3.83
CA ALA A 17 -38.48 -7.15 5.20
C ALA A 17 -38.16 -5.83 5.90
N LEU A 18 -39.24 -5.09 6.15
CA LEU A 18 -39.37 -3.94 7.04
C LEU A 18 -39.23 -4.36 8.52
N LEU A 19 -39.09 -3.37 9.42
CA LEU A 19 -39.11 -3.42 10.91
C LEU A 19 -37.76 -3.81 11.57
N THR A 20 -37.20 -3.09 12.55
CA THR A 20 -37.75 -2.17 13.58
C THR A 20 -36.73 -1.09 13.98
N MET A 21 -37.15 0.17 14.05
CA MET A 21 -36.43 1.23 14.78
C MET A 21 -36.52 0.96 16.29
N THR A 22 -35.38 0.71 16.94
CA THR A 22 -35.25 0.78 18.40
C THR A 22 -34.51 2.06 18.77
N LEU A 23 -35.24 3.05 19.28
CA LEU A 23 -34.68 4.19 20.02
C LEU A 23 -34.00 3.67 21.29
N SER A 24 -32.68 3.85 21.39
CA SER A 24 -31.93 3.67 22.64
C SER A 24 -31.35 5.03 23.04
N ALA A 25 -31.56 5.37 24.31
CA ALA A 25 -31.34 6.68 24.93
C ALA A 25 -29.89 7.21 24.80
N PRO A 26 -29.68 8.54 24.87
CA PRO A 26 -28.33 9.09 25.03
C PRO A 26 -27.82 8.77 26.44
N ALA A 27 -26.78 7.94 26.54
CA ALA A 27 -25.98 7.85 27.74
C ALA A 27 -25.17 9.16 27.86
N SER A 28 -25.46 9.97 28.88
CA SER A 28 -24.63 11.10 29.27
C SER A 28 -23.28 10.57 29.75
N ALA A 29 -22.26 10.63 28.89
CA ALA A 29 -20.88 10.46 29.31
C ALA A 29 -20.42 11.75 30.02
N SER A 30 -20.08 11.65 31.30
CA SER A 30 -19.37 12.69 32.03
C SER A 30 -17.94 12.75 31.51
N SER A 31 -17.61 13.78 30.72
CA SER A 31 -16.23 14.11 30.41
C SER A 31 -15.59 14.77 31.64
N SER A 32 -14.81 14.01 32.39
CA SER A 32 -13.84 14.59 33.32
C SER A 32 -12.78 15.29 32.48
N ALA A 33 -12.93 16.61 32.31
CA ALA A 33 -11.89 17.47 31.79
C ALA A 33 -10.74 17.45 32.80
N SER A 34 -9.68 16.71 32.47
CA SER A 34 -8.40 16.86 33.14
C SER A 34 -7.83 18.21 32.72
N ASP A 35 -7.88 19.19 33.63
CA ASP A 35 -7.09 20.42 33.56
C ASP A 35 -5.60 20.03 33.48
N ALA A 36 -5.07 19.97 32.26
CA ALA A 36 -3.64 20.01 32.02
C ALA A 36 -3.24 21.48 31.85
N PRO A 37 -2.21 21.97 32.57
CA PRO A 37 -1.76 23.34 32.39
C PRO A 37 -1.31 23.55 30.94
N ALA A 38 -1.90 24.54 30.29
CA ALA A 38 -1.49 25.05 28.99
C ALA A 38 -0.11 25.70 29.12
N ASP A 39 0.93 24.86 29.15
CA ASP A 39 2.29 25.32 28.92
C ASP A 39 2.56 25.37 27.41
N ARG A 40 3.17 26.47 27.02
CA ARG A 40 3.25 26.96 25.64
C ARG A 40 4.20 26.08 24.83
N TYR A 41 3.70 25.06 24.15
CA TYR A 41 4.41 24.52 22.99
C TYR A 41 4.12 25.45 21.81
N ALA A 42 5.04 26.39 21.59
CA ALA A 42 5.10 27.21 20.40
C ALA A 42 4.87 26.35 19.15
N GLY A 43 3.98 26.79 18.27
CA GLY A 43 3.76 26.16 16.98
C GLY A 43 5.09 26.01 16.24
N GLY A 44 5.60 24.78 16.21
CA GLY A 44 6.58 24.39 15.22
C GLY A 44 5.98 24.62 13.82
N PRO A 45 6.81 24.87 12.81
CA PRO A 45 6.30 25.01 11.45
C PRO A 45 5.49 23.77 11.10
N ALA A 46 4.25 23.96 10.67
CA ALA A 46 3.46 22.90 10.08
C ALA A 46 4.19 22.46 8.79
N THR A 47 5.02 21.43 8.89
CA THR A 47 5.57 20.74 7.72
C THR A 47 4.39 20.12 7.00
N THR A 48 4.03 20.65 5.83
CA THR A 48 3.04 20.03 4.97
C THR A 48 3.49 18.60 4.71
N ALA A 49 2.71 17.62 5.18
CA ALA A 49 3.00 16.22 4.93
C ALA A 49 2.99 15.98 3.41
N VAL A 50 4.05 15.35 2.89
CA VAL A 50 4.13 14.99 1.47
C VAL A 50 3.10 13.90 1.22
N ASP A 51 2.21 14.11 0.24
CA ASP A 51 1.22 13.11 -0.14
C ASP A 51 1.89 11.88 -0.78
N ALA A 52 1.36 10.70 -0.46
CA ALA A 52 1.95 9.45 -0.92
C ALA A 52 1.46 9.10 -2.34
N GLU A 53 2.40 8.95 -3.27
CA GLU A 53 2.10 8.51 -4.62
C GLU A 53 1.77 7.00 -4.64
N PHE A 54 0.73 6.59 -5.37
CA PHE A 54 0.43 5.18 -5.60
C PHE A 54 0.49 4.85 -7.09
N ASN A 55 1.22 3.80 -7.46
CA ASN A 55 1.15 3.23 -8.80
C ASN A 55 1.01 1.71 -8.77
N GLN A 56 0.13 1.22 -9.63
CA GLN A 56 0.03 -0.20 -9.93
C GLN A 56 1.15 -0.61 -10.88
N ALA A 57 1.89 -1.66 -10.50
CA ALA A 57 2.94 -2.21 -11.31
C ALA A 57 2.38 -2.92 -12.54
N VAL A 58 3.04 -2.74 -13.69
CA VAL A 58 2.76 -3.49 -14.91
C VAL A 58 3.72 -4.67 -15.04
N ALA A 59 3.32 -5.74 -15.73
CA ALA A 59 4.16 -6.92 -15.87
C ALA A 59 5.49 -6.61 -16.57
N GLY A 60 6.58 -7.20 -16.08
CA GLY A 60 7.90 -7.06 -16.69
C GLY A 60 8.91 -8.06 -16.15
N THR A 61 10.19 -7.87 -16.50
CA THR A 61 11.29 -8.70 -16.00
C THR A 61 12.47 -7.79 -15.63
N PRO A 62 12.94 -7.81 -14.37
CA PRO A 62 14.05 -6.96 -13.96
C PRO A 62 15.37 -7.41 -14.62
N PRO A 63 16.28 -6.47 -14.88
CA PRO A 63 17.70 -6.79 -15.09
C PRO A 63 18.28 -7.57 -13.90
N SER A 64 19.37 -8.32 -14.14
CA SER A 64 20.13 -8.97 -13.07
C SER A 64 21.03 -7.97 -12.33
N GLY A 65 21.32 -8.24 -11.05
CA GLY A 65 22.31 -7.49 -10.28
C GLY A 65 21.81 -6.17 -9.68
N LEU A 66 20.50 -5.96 -9.64
CA LEU A 66 19.91 -4.80 -8.97
C LEU A 66 20.05 -4.91 -7.44
N PRO A 67 20.21 -3.77 -6.72
CA PRO A 67 20.03 -3.75 -5.28
C PRO A 67 18.58 -4.07 -4.93
N CYS A 68 18.39 -5.07 -4.08
CA CYS A 68 17.08 -5.56 -3.68
C CYS A 68 16.98 -5.70 -2.16
N VAL A 69 15.77 -5.52 -1.65
CA VAL A 69 15.38 -5.97 -0.31
C VAL A 69 14.17 -6.87 -0.39
N SER A 70 14.05 -7.73 0.62
CA SER A 70 13.00 -8.73 0.67
C SER A 70 12.47 -8.89 2.10
N THR A 71 11.21 -9.28 2.17
CA THR A 71 10.58 -9.88 3.35
C THR A 71 9.79 -11.10 2.89
N THR A 72 9.31 -11.94 3.81
CA THR A 72 8.47 -13.08 3.43
C THR A 72 7.22 -12.57 2.68
N GLY A 73 7.10 -12.91 1.40
CA GLY A 73 5.97 -12.51 0.53
C GLY A 73 6.29 -11.38 -0.46
N ALA A 74 7.35 -10.59 -0.27
CA ALA A 74 7.68 -9.49 -1.19
C ALA A 74 9.18 -9.31 -1.43
N THR A 75 9.53 -8.90 -2.65
CA THR A 75 10.85 -8.40 -3.00
C THR A 75 10.71 -7.10 -3.77
N ALA A 76 11.54 -6.11 -3.44
CA ALA A 76 11.61 -4.82 -4.12
C ALA A 76 13.05 -4.53 -4.52
N CYS A 77 13.27 -4.21 -5.79
CA CYS A 77 14.57 -3.82 -6.34
C CYS A 77 14.48 -2.47 -7.02
N PHE A 78 15.57 -1.70 -6.98
CA PHE A 78 15.68 -0.43 -7.68
C PHE A 78 16.64 -0.53 -8.87
N GLU A 79 16.19 -0.07 -10.04
CA GLU A 79 17.03 0.15 -11.21
C GLU A 79 17.27 1.65 -11.35
N ALA A 80 18.44 2.12 -10.91
CA ALA A 80 18.80 3.54 -10.99
C ALA A 80 18.80 4.07 -12.44
N ASN A 81 19.34 3.29 -13.37
CA ASN A 81 19.35 3.64 -14.79
C ASN A 81 17.94 3.45 -15.40
N GLY A 82 17.07 4.43 -15.20
CA GLY A 82 15.69 4.44 -15.69
C GLY A 82 14.63 4.52 -14.61
N ASP A 83 15.03 4.77 -13.35
CA ASP A 83 14.15 5.06 -12.22
C ASP A 83 13.02 4.05 -12.06
N LYS A 84 13.36 2.75 -12.03
CA LYS A 84 12.33 1.70 -11.96
C LYS A 84 12.32 1.00 -10.62
N TRP A 85 11.13 0.86 -10.07
CA TRP A 85 10.84 -0.08 -8.99
C TRP A 85 10.38 -1.41 -9.57
N TRP A 86 11.16 -2.45 -9.35
CA TRP A 86 10.82 -3.82 -9.67
C TRP A 86 10.30 -4.52 -8.42
N VAL A 87 9.10 -5.07 -8.48
CA VAL A 87 8.44 -5.66 -7.32
C VAL A 87 7.99 -7.07 -7.64
N ARG A 88 8.35 -8.03 -6.79
CA ARG A 88 7.93 -9.43 -6.93
C ARG A 88 7.08 -9.86 -5.75
N ASP A 89 5.94 -10.44 -6.07
CA ASP A 89 5.22 -11.27 -5.12
C ASP A 89 5.90 -12.64 -5.04
N THR A 90 6.21 -13.09 -3.82
CA THR A 90 6.94 -14.34 -3.56
C THR A 90 6.13 -15.36 -2.76
N ALA A 91 4.87 -15.05 -2.43
CA ALA A 91 4.00 -15.95 -1.67
C ALA A 91 2.64 -16.15 -2.36
N ALA A 92 2.07 -17.34 -2.22
CA ALA A 92 0.69 -17.61 -2.65
C ALA A 92 -0.29 -17.34 -1.49
N ASP A 93 -0.37 -16.09 -1.02
CA ASP A 93 -1.17 -15.70 0.14
C ASP A 93 -2.32 -14.73 -0.19
N SER A 94 -2.56 -14.46 -1.47
CA SER A 94 -3.55 -13.50 -1.98
C SER A 94 -3.27 -12.03 -1.60
N ALA A 95 -2.14 -11.74 -0.97
CA ALA A 95 -1.68 -10.38 -0.75
C ALA A 95 -0.95 -9.84 -1.99
N SER A 96 -0.73 -8.53 -2.02
CA SER A 96 0.12 -7.87 -3.01
C SER A 96 1.50 -7.61 -2.43
N ALA A 97 2.53 -7.67 -3.28
CA ALA A 97 3.85 -7.18 -2.93
C ALA A 97 4.00 -5.70 -3.29
N GLU A 98 4.76 -4.96 -2.51
CA GLU A 98 4.96 -3.52 -2.67
C GLU A 98 6.44 -3.14 -2.53
N ALA A 99 6.87 -2.15 -3.32
CA ALA A 99 7.99 -1.30 -2.95
C ALA A 99 7.44 -0.02 -2.33
N PHE A 100 7.70 0.19 -1.04
CA PHE A 100 7.47 1.47 -0.37
C PHE A 100 8.77 2.27 -0.40
N TRP A 101 8.74 3.48 -0.96
CA TRP A 101 9.94 4.27 -1.21
C TRP A 101 9.78 5.70 -0.71
N GLU A 102 10.90 6.28 -0.28
CA GLU A 102 11.04 7.68 0.07
C GLU A 102 12.14 8.30 -0.77
N ASN A 103 11.90 9.51 -1.26
CA ASN A 103 12.80 10.27 -2.10
C ASN A 103 13.12 11.60 -1.41
N TYR A 104 14.40 11.82 -1.13
CA TYR A 104 14.92 12.96 -0.39
C TYR A 104 15.70 13.89 -1.31
N ARG A 105 15.47 15.20 -1.19
CA ARG A 105 16.19 16.21 -1.95
C ARG A 105 16.63 17.35 -1.03
N GLY A 106 17.91 17.72 -1.08
CA GLY A 106 18.48 18.71 -0.16
C GLY A 106 18.33 18.35 1.32
N GLY A 107 18.28 17.05 1.65
CA GLY A 107 18.11 16.54 3.02
C GLY A 107 16.67 16.44 3.52
N SER A 108 15.69 16.92 2.75
CA SER A 108 14.27 16.90 3.11
C SER A 108 13.51 15.85 2.32
N LEU A 109 12.48 15.24 2.92
CA LEU A 109 11.57 14.35 2.19
C LEU A 109 10.87 15.16 1.11
N TYR A 110 11.07 14.76 -0.14
CA TYR A 110 10.54 15.45 -1.31
C TYR A 110 9.34 14.72 -1.89
N ARG A 111 9.42 13.40 -2.02
CA ARG A 111 8.35 12.51 -2.50
C ARG A 111 8.36 11.21 -1.71
N THR A 112 7.20 10.59 -1.58
CA THR A 112 7.06 9.23 -1.05
C THR A 112 6.00 8.49 -1.84
N GLY A 113 6.04 7.18 -1.84
CA GLY A 113 4.99 6.42 -2.50
C GLY A 113 5.23 4.92 -2.57
N VAL A 114 4.31 4.26 -3.27
CA VAL A 114 4.22 2.80 -3.36
C VAL A 114 4.15 2.38 -4.83
N CYS A 115 4.94 1.36 -5.19
CA CYS A 115 4.72 0.55 -6.38
C CYS A 115 4.12 -0.79 -5.96
N ARG A 116 2.86 -1.07 -6.30
CA ARG A 116 2.16 -2.30 -5.90
C ARG A 116 2.08 -3.30 -7.04
N ASN A 117 2.53 -4.53 -6.80
CA ASN A 117 2.38 -5.66 -7.70
C ASN A 117 1.24 -6.59 -7.24
N SER A 118 0.19 -6.64 -8.07
CA SER A 118 -0.98 -7.53 -7.88
C SER A 118 -1.12 -8.57 -9.00
N LEU A 119 -0.01 -8.92 -9.66
CA LEU A 119 0.03 -9.92 -10.74
C LEU A 119 0.04 -11.37 -10.22
N GLY A 120 0.15 -11.53 -8.90
CA GLY A 120 0.17 -12.81 -8.19
C GLY A 120 1.56 -13.42 -8.04
N ASN A 121 1.61 -14.51 -7.25
CA ASN A 121 2.83 -15.16 -6.83
C ASN A 121 3.81 -15.46 -7.98
N GLY A 122 5.07 -15.13 -7.76
CA GLY A 122 6.20 -15.41 -8.62
C GLY A 122 6.37 -14.42 -9.78
N LYS A 123 5.40 -13.52 -10.00
CA LYS A 123 5.42 -12.53 -11.08
C LYS A 123 6.13 -11.26 -10.64
N TRP A 124 6.88 -10.68 -11.57
CA TRP A 124 7.47 -9.35 -11.44
C TRP A 124 6.56 -8.29 -12.05
N GLY A 125 6.43 -7.19 -11.33
CA GLY A 125 5.85 -5.95 -11.82
C GLY A 125 6.87 -4.82 -11.78
N VAL A 126 6.63 -3.77 -12.57
CA VAL A 126 7.45 -2.57 -12.62
C VAL A 126 6.61 -1.30 -12.54
N CYS A 127 7.10 -0.30 -11.80
CA CYS A 127 6.63 1.08 -11.89
C CYS A 127 7.80 1.97 -12.31
N ASN A 128 7.57 2.79 -13.33
CA ASN A 128 8.53 3.81 -13.76
C ASN A 128 8.34 5.05 -12.90
N LYS A 129 9.47 5.65 -12.53
CA LYS A 129 9.57 6.93 -11.84
C LYS A 129 10.39 7.88 -12.69
N ASN A 130 10.55 9.08 -12.15
CA ASN A 130 11.35 10.14 -12.72
C ASN A 130 11.84 10.95 -11.52
N TYR A 131 12.91 10.46 -10.91
CA TYR A 131 13.54 11.09 -9.76
C TYR A 131 14.51 12.16 -10.25
N TYR A 132 14.87 13.09 -9.38
CA TYR A 132 15.97 14.00 -9.69
C TYR A 132 17.28 13.29 -9.40
N GLU A 133 18.27 13.50 -10.26
CA GLU A 133 19.62 12.92 -10.14
C GLU A 133 20.35 13.29 -8.84
N ASP A 134 19.95 14.40 -8.19
CA ASP A 134 20.49 14.88 -6.92
C ASP A 134 19.76 14.31 -5.69
N SER A 135 18.88 13.33 -5.88
CA SER A 135 18.06 12.79 -4.79
C SER A 135 18.68 11.57 -4.11
N GLY A 136 18.42 11.45 -2.81
CA GLY A 136 18.57 10.19 -2.07
C GLY A 136 17.29 9.36 -2.14
N LEU A 137 17.42 8.04 -2.19
CA LEU A 137 16.29 7.10 -2.14
C LEU A 137 16.51 6.12 -1.02
N ARG A 138 15.46 5.84 -0.25
CA ARG A 138 15.40 4.66 0.62
C ARG A 138 14.12 3.90 0.36
N TRP A 139 14.12 2.59 0.58
CA TRP A 139 12.94 1.77 0.30
C TRP A 139 12.83 0.53 1.18
N SER A 140 11.62 -0.04 1.20
CA SER A 140 11.30 -1.29 1.86
C SER A 140 10.42 -2.16 0.96
N ALA A 141 10.56 -3.49 1.08
CA ALA A 141 9.66 -4.45 0.46
C ALA A 141 8.53 -4.76 1.44
N CYS A 142 7.28 -4.56 1.04
CA CYS A 142 6.12 -4.75 1.89
C CYS A 142 5.11 -5.73 1.31
N VAL A 143 4.33 -6.35 2.19
CA VAL A 143 3.19 -7.20 1.86
C VAL A 143 1.91 -6.47 2.28
N TYR A 144 0.98 -6.32 1.35
CA TYR A 144 -0.25 -5.57 1.54
C TYR A 144 -1.48 -6.43 1.22
N ASP A 145 -2.40 -6.52 2.17
CA ASP A 145 -3.71 -7.12 1.95
C ASP A 145 -4.68 -6.07 1.40
N ALA A 146 -4.95 -6.13 0.10
CA ALA A 146 -5.87 -5.21 -0.56
C ALA A 146 -7.33 -5.41 -0.21
N SER A 147 -7.72 -6.61 0.25
CA SER A 147 -9.08 -6.91 0.68
C SER A 147 -9.38 -6.32 2.06
N ALA A 148 -8.39 -6.38 2.96
CA ALA A 148 -8.47 -5.79 4.29
C ALA A 148 -8.06 -4.30 4.30
N GLY A 149 -7.35 -3.84 3.26
CA GLY A 149 -6.80 -2.50 3.18
C GLY A 149 -5.61 -2.27 4.13
N THR A 150 -4.88 -3.34 4.49
CA THR A 150 -3.86 -3.29 5.56
C THR A 150 -2.48 -3.69 5.09
N LEU A 151 -1.46 -3.01 5.64
CA LEU A 151 -0.06 -3.39 5.51
C LEU A 151 0.23 -4.52 6.50
N ILE A 152 0.62 -5.69 6.00
CA ILE A 152 0.85 -6.87 6.84
C ILE A 152 2.24 -6.82 7.47
N ARG A 153 3.26 -6.50 6.66
CA ARG A 153 4.67 -6.45 7.07
C ARG A 153 5.51 -5.73 6.03
N CYS A 154 6.65 -5.22 6.47
CA CYS A 154 7.69 -4.65 5.62
C CYS A 154 9.05 -5.21 6.01
N SER A 155 10.00 -5.18 5.07
CA SER A 155 11.41 -5.37 5.39
C SER A 155 11.94 -4.17 6.19
N GLN A 156 13.15 -4.30 6.74
CA GLN A 156 13.91 -3.12 7.13
C GLN A 156 14.13 -2.21 5.91
N TRP A 157 14.22 -0.90 6.16
CA TRP A 157 14.57 0.07 5.13
C TRP A 157 16.00 -0.12 4.60
N TYR A 158 16.14 -0.07 3.28
CA TYR A 158 17.40 0.05 2.56
C TYR A 158 17.72 1.53 2.34
N PRO A 159 18.92 2.01 2.70
CA PRO A 159 19.30 3.41 2.62
C PRO A 159 19.67 3.89 1.21
#